data_AF-A0A0Q9NDW4-F1
#
_entry.id   AF-A0A0Q9NDW4-F1
#
_cell.length_a   1.000
_cell.length_b   1.000
_cell.length_c   1.000
_cell.angle_alpha   90.00
_cell.angle_beta   90.00
_cell.angle_gamma   90.00
#
_symmetry.space_group_name_H-M   'P 1'
#
loop_
_entity.id
_entity.type
_entity.pdbx_description
1 polymer ?
#
loop_
_entity_poly.entity_id
_entity_poly.type
_entity_poly.pdbx_seq_one_letter_code
_entity_poly.pdbx_strand_id
1 'polypeptide(L)'
;MWVTAEEEAALVARAAGEKVTVPNLLLTAALSESSETPTQRKAAMAELMAIHTLLARVSNNVNQIARHANAGDEFPQDAKAVLAYVREVAMRIDRTIEGLM
;
A
#
# COMPACT_ATOMS: atom_id res chain seq x y z
N MET A 1 -23.42 23.83 -19.20
CA MET A 1 -24.36 22.69 -19.08
C MET A 1 -24.52 22.43 -17.60
N TRP A 2 -25.75 22.23 -17.13
CA TRP A 2 -26.02 21.96 -15.71
C TRP A 2 -26.05 20.44 -15.47
N VAL A 3 -25.67 20.02 -14.27
CA VAL A 3 -25.71 18.61 -13.85
C VAL A 3 -27.18 18.19 -13.69
N THR A 4 -27.55 17.03 -14.22
CA THR A 4 -28.88 16.44 -14.03
C THR A 4 -29.04 15.89 -12.61
N ALA A 5 -30.28 15.66 -12.16
CA ALA A 5 -30.53 15.09 -10.84
C ALA A 5 -29.90 13.69 -10.65
N GLU A 6 -29.83 12.90 -11.72
CA GLU A 6 -29.23 11.57 -11.71
C GLU A 6 -27.69 11.66 -11.57
N GLU A 7 -27.06 12.56 -12.32
CA GLU A 7 -25.63 12.83 -12.20
C GLU A 7 -25.26 13.43 -10.83
N GLU A 8 -26.11 14.28 -10.27
CA GLU A 8 -25.94 14.83 -8.92
C GLU A 8 -25.99 13.72 -7.86
N ALA A 9 -26.98 12.82 -7.96
CA ALA A 9 -27.09 11.67 -7.07
C ALA A 9 -25.86 10.75 -7.16
N ALA A 10 -25.34 10.52 -8.38
CA ALA A 10 -24.12 9.74 -8.60
C ALA A 10 -22.89 10.41 -7.96
N LEU A 11 -22.75 11.73 -8.07
CA LEU A 11 -21.67 12.49 -7.43
C LEU A 11 -21.76 12.42 -5.90
N VAL A 12 -22.96 12.54 -5.33
CA VAL A 12 -23.18 12.42 -3.88
C VAL A 12 -22.81 11.02 -3.39
N ALA A 13 -23.28 9.97 -4.08
CA ALA A 13 -22.97 8.59 -3.73
C ALA A 13 -21.45 8.31 -3.78
N ARG A 14 -20.77 8.81 -4.83
CA ARG A 14 -19.32 8.65 -4.97
C ARG A 14 -18.54 9.41 -3.90
N ALA A 15 -18.90 10.65 -3.62
CA ALA A 15 -18.26 11.45 -2.58
C ALA A 15 -18.40 10.80 -1.19
N ALA A 16 -19.58 10.24 -0.88
CA ALA A 16 -19.81 9.49 0.35
C ALA A 16 -18.93 8.23 0.43
N GLY A 17 -18.83 7.46 -0.65
CA GLY A 17 -17.96 6.28 -0.73
C GLY A 17 -16.48 6.62 -0.53
N GLU A 18 -16.02 7.74 -1.09
CA GLU A 18 -14.65 8.24 -0.96
C GLU A 18 -14.41 9.06 0.33
N LYS A 19 -15.43 9.23 1.18
CA LYS A 19 -15.39 10.01 2.44
C LYS A 19 -14.90 11.45 2.25
N VAL A 20 -15.30 12.08 1.16
CA VAL A 20 -14.99 13.48 0.83
C VAL A 20 -16.27 14.25 0.52
N THR A 21 -16.18 15.58 0.40
CA THR A 21 -17.30 16.39 -0.06
C THR A 21 -17.40 16.38 -1.59
N VAL A 22 -18.59 16.59 -2.15
CA VAL A 22 -18.79 16.68 -3.61
C VAL A 22 -17.88 17.76 -4.24
N PRO A 23 -17.74 18.98 -3.67
CA PRO A 23 -16.81 19.96 -4.22
C PRO A 23 -15.35 19.49 -4.22
N ASN A 24 -14.91 18.80 -3.16
CA ASN A 24 -13.54 18.27 -3.09
C ASN A 24 -13.33 17.16 -4.14
N LEU A 25 -14.28 16.24 -4.28
CA LEU A 25 -14.26 15.20 -5.31
C LEU A 25 -14.11 15.80 -6.72
N LEU A 26 -14.93 16.80 -7.05
CA LEU A 26 -14.91 17.46 -8.36
C LEU A 26 -13.61 18.23 -8.62
N LEU A 27 -13.16 19.03 -7.64
CA LEU A 27 -11.91 19.79 -7.73
C LEU A 27 -10.73 18.85 -7.96
N THR A 28 -10.71 17.78 -7.19
CA THR A 28 -9.67 16.77 -7.24
C THR A 28 -9.66 16.02 -8.57
N ALA A 29 -10.82 15.56 -9.06
CA ALA A 29 -10.92 14.88 -10.35
C ALA A 29 -10.54 15.79 -11.53
N ALA A 30 -10.86 17.08 -11.44
CA ALA A 30 -10.54 18.06 -12.48
C ALA A 30 -9.05 18.46 -12.51
N LEU A 31 -8.37 18.43 -11.36
CA LEU A 31 -6.97 18.84 -11.22
C LEU A 31 -5.97 17.69 -11.16
N SER A 32 -6.44 16.44 -11.09
CA SER A 32 -5.54 15.28 -11.07
C SER A 32 -5.01 15.01 -12.48
N GLU A 33 -3.67 15.03 -12.64
CA GLU A 33 -2.99 14.61 -13.88
C GLU A 33 -3.06 13.08 -14.09
N SER A 34 -3.42 12.32 -13.05
CA SER A 34 -3.63 10.87 -13.07
C SER A 34 -5.11 10.51 -12.94
N SER A 35 -5.55 9.41 -13.55
CA SER A 35 -6.92 8.89 -13.45
C SER A 35 -7.34 8.42 -12.04
N GLU A 36 -6.41 8.33 -11.09
CA GLU A 36 -6.66 7.92 -9.71
C GLU A 36 -6.99 9.12 -8.81
N THR A 37 -8.01 8.98 -7.97
CA THR A 37 -8.34 9.99 -6.95
C THR A 37 -7.34 9.91 -5.78
N PRO A 38 -7.06 11.01 -5.04
CA PRO A 38 -6.28 11.03 -3.81
C PRO A 38 -6.76 10.05 -2.75
N THR A 39 -8.05 9.74 -2.70
CA THR A 39 -8.58 8.71 -1.80
C THR A 39 -8.09 7.33 -2.21
N GLN A 40 -8.14 7.00 -3.51
CA GLN A 40 -7.59 5.74 -4.04
C GLN A 40 -6.08 5.65 -3.80
N ARG A 41 -5.35 6.76 -4.00
CA ARG A 41 -3.91 6.83 -3.72
C ARG A 41 -3.59 6.58 -2.25
N LYS A 42 -4.32 7.22 -1.32
CA LYS A 42 -4.19 6.98 0.13
C LYS A 42 -4.50 5.54 0.53
N ALA A 43 -5.52 4.92 -0.08
CA ALA A 43 -5.84 3.52 0.17
C ALA A 43 -4.71 2.59 -0.29
N ALA A 44 -4.16 2.82 -1.49
CA ALA A 44 -3.01 2.07 -2.00
C ALA A 44 -1.78 2.20 -1.11
N MET A 45 -1.47 3.42 -0.64
CA MET A 45 -0.37 3.64 0.32
C MET A 45 -0.59 2.87 1.63
N ALA A 46 -1.82 2.89 2.17
CA ALA A 46 -2.15 2.18 3.41
C ALA A 46 -1.99 0.66 3.27
N GLU A 47 -2.42 0.07 2.15
CA GLU A 47 -2.21 -1.35 1.87
C GLU A 47 -0.73 -1.71 1.74
N LEU A 48 0.05 -0.89 1.01
CA LEU A 48 1.49 -1.09 0.89
C LEU A 48 2.20 -1.04 2.26
N MET A 49 1.84 -0.10 3.12
CA MET A 49 2.36 -0.03 4.50
C MET A 49 1.99 -1.27 5.34
N ALA A 50 0.77 -1.80 5.17
CA ALA A 50 0.34 -3.02 5.83
C ALA A 50 1.17 -4.24 5.36
N ILE A 51 1.40 -4.37 4.05
CA ILE A 51 2.24 -5.42 3.46
C ILE A 51 3.68 -5.30 3.97
N HIS A 52 4.25 -4.10 3.99
CA HIS A 52 5.59 -3.86 4.55
C HIS A 52 5.70 -4.34 6.01
N THR A 53 4.69 -4.04 6.83
CA THR A 53 4.65 -4.47 8.23
C THR A 53 4.57 -6.00 8.39
N LEU A 54 3.75 -6.67 7.56
CA LEU A 54 3.67 -8.13 7.56
C LEU A 54 5.01 -8.75 7.15
N LEU A 55 5.66 -8.18 6.15
CA LEU A 55 6.96 -8.64 5.68
C LEU A 55 8.07 -8.49 6.72
N ALA A 56 8.05 -7.40 7.49
CA ALA A 56 8.95 -7.22 8.64
C ALA A 56 8.75 -8.32 9.71
N ARG A 57 7.50 -8.73 9.97
CA ARG A 57 7.21 -9.84 10.89
C ARG A 57 7.73 -11.17 10.36
N VAL A 58 7.56 -11.44 9.07
CA VAL A 58 8.11 -12.65 8.42
C VAL A 58 9.64 -12.65 8.53
N SER A 59 10.31 -11.52 8.29
CA SER A 59 11.77 -11.37 8.46
C SER A 59 12.22 -11.78 9.88
N ASN A 60 11.50 -11.30 10.89
CA ASN A 60 11.82 -11.60 12.29
C ASN A 60 11.64 -13.08 12.60
N ASN A 61 10.58 -13.71 12.09
CA ASN A 61 10.34 -15.14 12.28
C ASN A 61 11.45 -15.98 11.63
N VAL A 62 11.88 -15.64 10.41
CA VAL A 62 12.99 -16.34 9.73
C VAL A 62 14.30 -16.18 10.51
N ASN A 63 14.58 -14.98 11.01
CA ASN A 63 15.75 -14.75 11.86
C ASN A 63 15.70 -15.54 13.17
N GLN A 64 14.52 -15.71 13.77
CA GLN A 64 14.32 -16.56 14.96
C GLN A 64 14.55 -18.04 14.65
N ILE A 65 13.96 -18.56 13.57
CA ILE A 65 14.15 -19.95 13.12
C ILE A 65 15.64 -20.23 12.91
N ALA A 66 16.34 -19.31 12.25
CA ALA A 66 17.75 -19.49 11.97
C ALA A 66 18.63 -19.39 13.24
N ARG A 67 18.28 -18.56 14.21
CA ARG A 67 18.92 -18.57 15.55
C ARG A 67 18.65 -19.88 16.31
N HIS A 68 17.45 -20.43 16.22
CA HIS A 68 17.10 -21.72 16.82
C HIS A 68 17.85 -22.88 16.14
N ALA A 69 17.98 -22.84 14.81
CA ALA A 69 18.76 -23.81 14.04
C ALA A 69 20.26 -23.74 14.35
N ASN A 70 20.80 -22.55 14.64
CA ASN A 70 22.19 -22.34 15.07
C ASN A 70 22.53 -22.90 16.48
N ALA A 71 21.60 -23.60 17.16
CA ALA A 71 21.95 -24.50 18.24
C ALA A 71 22.72 -25.76 17.74
N GLY A 72 22.90 -25.91 16.43
CA GLY A 72 23.81 -26.84 15.76
C GLY A 72 24.42 -26.23 14.48
N ASP A 73 25.49 -25.46 14.66
CA ASP A 73 26.59 -25.06 13.75
C ASP A 73 26.40 -24.64 12.27
N GLU A 74 25.21 -24.51 11.69
CA GLU A 74 25.11 -23.86 10.36
C GLU A 74 23.79 -23.13 10.12
N PHE A 75 23.86 -21.83 9.84
CA PHE A 75 22.71 -21.04 9.42
C PHE A 75 22.29 -21.54 8.02
N PRO A 76 21.10 -22.14 7.84
CA PRO A 76 20.73 -22.77 6.58
C PRO A 76 20.82 -21.76 5.43
N GLN A 77 21.47 -22.13 4.32
CA GLN A 77 21.62 -21.25 3.17
C GLN A 77 20.25 -20.74 2.67
N ASP A 78 19.22 -21.58 2.75
CA ASP A 78 17.84 -21.26 2.44
C ASP A 78 17.29 -20.11 3.30
N ALA A 79 17.62 -20.06 4.59
CA ALA A 79 17.20 -18.98 5.46
C ALA A 79 17.87 -17.63 5.11
N LYS A 80 19.12 -17.66 4.60
CA LYS A 80 19.83 -16.44 4.15
C LYS A 80 19.19 -15.91 2.87
N ALA A 81 18.89 -16.81 1.93
CA ALA A 81 18.21 -16.48 0.68
C ALA A 81 16.81 -15.89 0.95
N VAL A 82 16.05 -16.48 1.88
CA VAL A 82 14.73 -15.95 2.28
C VAL A 82 14.85 -14.56 2.89
N LEU A 83 15.78 -14.31 3.81
CA LEU A 83 15.98 -12.97 4.38
C LEU A 83 16.40 -11.94 3.33
N ALA A 84 17.25 -12.32 2.38
CA ALA A 84 17.66 -11.44 1.29
C ALA A 84 16.48 -11.06 0.39
N TYR A 85 15.67 -12.05 -0.03
CA TYR A 85 14.47 -11.81 -0.84
C TYR A 85 13.44 -10.96 -0.09
N VAL A 86 13.24 -11.21 1.20
CA VAL A 86 12.35 -10.42 2.05
C VAL A 86 12.80 -8.95 2.13
N ARG A 87 14.11 -8.68 2.25
CA ARG A 87 14.64 -7.30 2.19
C ARG A 87 14.41 -6.65 0.82
N GLU A 88 14.56 -7.41 -0.27
CA GLU A 88 14.31 -6.90 -1.62
C GLU A 88 12.85 -6.49 -1.80
N VAL A 89 11.91 -7.32 -1.34
CA VAL A 89 10.48 -7.01 -1.39
C VAL A 89 10.15 -5.78 -0.54
N ALA A 90 10.77 -5.63 0.64
CA ALA A 90 10.57 -4.45 1.48
C ALA A 90 11.02 -3.17 0.76
N MET A 91 12.22 -3.17 0.18
CA MET A 91 12.73 -2.03 -0.60
C MET A 91 11.86 -1.70 -1.83
N ARG A 92 11.27 -2.71 -2.47
CA ARG A 92 10.32 -2.49 -3.58
C ARG A 92 9.04 -1.81 -3.10
N ILE A 93 8.54 -2.19 -1.93
CA ILE A 93 7.36 -1.55 -1.33
C ILE A 93 7.66 -0.10 -0.98
N ASP A 94 8.80 0.18 -0.33
CA ASP A 94 9.21 1.53 0.04
C ASP A 94 9.28 2.46 -1.18
N ARG A 95 9.94 2.01 -2.26
CA ARG A 95 10.01 2.76 -3.53
C ARG A 95 8.64 2.99 -4.17
N THR A 96 7.73 2.02 -4.03
CA THR A 96 6.36 2.16 -4.55
C THR A 96 5.59 3.20 -3.75
N ILE A 97 5.74 3.22 -2.43
CA ILE A 97 5.13 4.24 -1.55
C ILE A 97 5.69 5.63 -1.88
N GLU A 98 7.00 5.76 -2.08
CA GLU A 98 7.63 7.03 -2.49
C GLU A 98 7.08 7.56 -3.81
N GLY A 99 6.83 6.69 -4.80
CA GLY A 99 6.21 7.08 -6.07
C GLY A 99 4.72 7.48 -5.98
N LEU A 100 4.07 7.20 -4.86
CA LEU A 100 2.68 7.57 -4.58
C LEU A 100 2.55 8.83 -3.71
N MET A 101 3.65 9.35 -3.15
CA MET A 101 3.67 10.63 -2.43
C MET A 101 3.74 11.81 -3.41
#